data_AF-A0A535K1G1-F1
#
_entry.id   AF-A0A535K1G1-F1
#
_cell.length_a   1.000
_cell.length_b   1.000
_cell.length_c   1.000
_cell.angle_alpha   90.00
_cell.angle_beta   90.00
_cell.angle_gamma   90.00
#
_symmetry.space_group_name_H-M   'P 1'
#
loop_
_entity.id
_entity.type
_entity.pdbx_description
1 polymer ?
#
loop_
_entity_poly.entity_id
_entity_poly.type
_entity_poly.pdbx_seq_one_letter_code
_entity_poly.pdbx_strand_id
1 'polypeptide(L)'
;MCGEGLAEHSALPAKLGELTAAVAENLELHMEALDLGDPNAKREYDAYRKLAQEHRQTAGELVATADEMGGYRELPMGKHDPKRMSDPRLLEAFERVVSLEQELLWLLQERIARDQKMLIEVQGGGNGGSRAARR
;
A
#
# COMPACT_ATOMS: atom_id res chain seq x y z
N MET A 1 -19.46 -14.43 13.84
CA MET A 1 -18.86 -15.79 13.74
C MET A 1 -17.44 -15.68 13.18
N CYS A 2 -16.59 -16.72 13.25
CA CYS A 2 -15.21 -16.63 12.75
C CYS A 2 -15.14 -16.29 11.25
N GLY A 3 -16.01 -16.87 10.43
CA GLY A 3 -16.10 -16.55 8.99
C GLY A 3 -16.48 -15.10 8.70
N GLU A 4 -17.54 -14.60 9.36
CA GLU A 4 -17.93 -13.18 9.26
C GLU A 4 -16.79 -12.24 9.66
N GLY A 5 -16.05 -12.57 10.73
CA GLY A 5 -14.89 -11.79 11.15
C GLY A 5 -13.79 -11.74 10.08
N LEU A 6 -13.43 -12.88 9.49
CA LEU A 6 -12.46 -12.90 8.37
C LEU A 6 -12.93 -12.01 7.21
N ALA A 7 -14.20 -12.13 6.82
CA ALA A 7 -14.76 -11.35 5.72
C ALA A 7 -14.85 -9.85 6.03
N GLU A 8 -15.10 -9.45 7.28
CA GLU A 8 -15.09 -8.04 7.70
C GLU A 8 -13.68 -7.45 7.66
N HIS A 9 -12.68 -8.23 8.09
CA HIS A 9 -11.28 -7.80 8.12
C HIS A 9 -10.58 -7.84 6.74
N SER A 10 -11.23 -8.36 5.69
CA SER A 10 -10.63 -8.40 4.33
C SER A 10 -10.47 -7.02 3.70
N ALA A 11 -11.22 -6.02 4.15
CA ALA A 11 -11.20 -4.68 3.58
C ALA A 11 -9.81 -4.01 3.70
N LEU A 12 -9.08 -4.28 4.79
CA LEU A 12 -7.75 -3.71 5.02
C LEU A 12 -6.71 -4.22 3.99
N PRO A 13 -6.47 -5.53 3.83
CA PRO A 13 -5.54 -6.02 2.81
C PRO A 13 -5.96 -5.62 1.39
N ALA A 14 -7.26 -5.59 1.07
CA ALA A 14 -7.73 -5.10 -0.22
C ALA A 14 -7.28 -3.64 -0.48
N LYS A 15 -7.49 -2.75 0.49
CA LYS A 15 -7.11 -1.33 0.35
C LYS A 15 -5.60 -1.13 0.30
N LEU A 16 -4.84 -1.91 1.07
CA LEU A 16 -3.38 -1.91 1.01
C LEU A 16 -2.89 -2.40 -0.36
N GLY A 17 -3.55 -3.41 -0.94
CA GLY A 17 -3.27 -3.90 -2.29
C GLY A 17 -3.47 -2.81 -3.34
N GLU A 18 -4.62 -2.13 -3.31
CA GLU A 18 -4.91 -1.01 -4.22
C GLU A 18 -3.88 0.13 -4.10
N LEU A 19 -3.56 0.55 -2.87
CA LEU A 19 -2.57 1.60 -2.63
C LEU A 19 -1.19 1.19 -3.17
N THR A 20 -0.78 -0.05 -2.94
CA THR A 20 0.50 -0.58 -3.38
C THR A 20 0.57 -0.67 -4.92
N ALA A 21 -0.52 -1.08 -5.57
CA ALA A 21 -0.63 -1.09 -7.03
C ALA A 21 -0.54 0.33 -7.62
N ALA A 22 -1.18 1.31 -6.99
CA ALA A 22 -1.10 2.71 -7.42
C ALA A 22 0.32 3.29 -7.28
N VAL A 23 1.09 2.88 -6.26
CA VAL A 23 2.51 3.23 -6.15
C VAL A 23 3.31 2.65 -7.31
N ALA A 24 3.08 1.38 -7.67
CA ALA A 24 3.74 0.77 -8.82
C ALA A 24 3.44 1.52 -10.13
N GLU A 25 2.17 1.83 -10.39
CA GLU A 25 1.75 2.59 -11.56
C GLU A 25 2.40 3.98 -11.62
N ASN A 26 2.47 4.68 -10.49
CA ASN A 26 3.14 5.97 -10.42
C ASN A 26 4.64 5.86 -10.76
N LEU A 27 5.33 4.81 -10.30
CA LEU A 27 6.73 4.57 -10.66
C LEU A 27 6.90 4.21 -12.15
N GLU A 28 6.01 3.37 -12.67
CA GLU A 28 5.98 2.98 -14.09
C GLU A 28 5.86 4.20 -15.00
N LEU A 29 4.89 5.08 -14.72
CA LEU A 29 4.68 6.31 -15.49
C LEU A 29 5.82 7.31 -15.29
N HIS A 30 6.41 7.39 -14.10
CA HIS A 30 7.57 8.25 -13.86
C HIS A 30 8.74 7.86 -14.75
N MET A 31 9.01 6.56 -14.88
CA MET A 31 10.12 6.06 -15.70
C MET A 31 10.03 6.48 -17.17
N GLU A 32 8.84 6.72 -17.69
CA GLU A 32 8.64 7.18 -19.07
C GLU A 32 9.16 8.61 -19.31
N ALA A 33 9.31 9.40 -18.24
CA ALA A 33 9.83 10.76 -18.31
C ALA A 33 11.36 10.84 -18.26
N LEU A 34 12.07 9.72 -18.05
CA LEU A 34 13.52 9.68 -17.87
C LEU A 34 14.27 9.72 -19.21
N ASP A 35 15.26 10.61 -19.32
CA ASP A 35 16.20 10.62 -20.45
C ASP A 35 17.25 9.52 -20.27
N LEU A 36 17.07 8.37 -20.94
CA LEU A 36 17.98 7.23 -20.84
C LEU A 36 19.38 7.49 -21.44
N GLY A 37 19.60 8.64 -22.09
CA GLY A 37 20.93 9.13 -22.45
C GLY A 37 21.76 9.59 -21.25
N ASP A 38 21.12 9.98 -20.15
CA ASP A 38 21.78 10.34 -18.89
C ASP A 38 22.05 9.07 -18.03
N PRO A 39 23.33 8.80 -17.67
CA PRO A 39 23.68 7.69 -16.78
C PRO A 39 22.96 7.70 -15.43
N ASN A 40 22.59 8.87 -14.89
CA ASN A 40 21.86 8.95 -13.63
C ASN A 40 20.40 8.54 -13.81
N ALA A 41 19.73 9.06 -14.84
CA ALA A 41 18.37 8.67 -15.21
C ALA A 41 18.28 7.15 -15.50
N LYS A 42 19.31 6.55 -16.11
CA LYS A 42 19.36 5.09 -16.29
C LYS A 42 19.38 4.32 -14.95
N ARG A 43 20.12 4.81 -13.95
CA ARG A 43 20.15 4.19 -12.61
C ARG A 43 18.81 4.33 -11.90
N GLU A 44 18.16 5.48 -12.04
CA GLU A 44 16.81 5.72 -11.52
C GLU A 44 15.79 4.78 -12.17
N TYR A 45 15.83 4.65 -13.51
CA TYR A 45 15.00 3.70 -14.26
C TYR A 45 15.16 2.27 -13.75
N ASP A 46 16.39 1.78 -13.60
CA ASP A 46 16.64 0.42 -13.11
C ASP A 46 16.12 0.19 -11.68
N ALA A 47 16.23 1.20 -10.81
CA ALA A 47 15.70 1.15 -9.46
C ALA A 47 14.16 1.12 -9.46
N TYR A 48 13.51 2.03 -10.18
CA TYR A 48 12.05 2.12 -10.24
C TYR A 48 11.43 0.90 -10.90
N ARG A 49 12.06 0.35 -11.95
CA ARG A 49 11.60 -0.87 -12.60
C ARG A 49 11.54 -2.04 -11.63
N LYS A 50 12.60 -2.21 -10.83
CA LYS A 50 12.64 -3.25 -9.79
C LYS A 50 11.55 -3.03 -8.75
N LEU A 51 11.45 -1.82 -8.20
CA LEU A 51 10.47 -1.50 -7.16
C LEU A 51 9.02 -1.61 -7.65
N ALA A 52 8.72 -1.18 -8.87
CA ALA A 52 7.41 -1.33 -9.48
C ALA A 52 7.01 -2.80 -9.57
N GLN A 53 7.93 -3.68 -10.02
CA GLN A 53 7.67 -5.12 -10.06
C GLN A 53 7.39 -5.70 -8.67
N GLU A 54 8.18 -5.35 -7.66
CA GLU A 54 8.00 -5.80 -6.27
C GLU A 54 6.66 -5.30 -5.68
N HIS A 55 6.28 -4.06 -5.97
CA HIS A 55 4.99 -3.50 -5.57
C HIS A 55 3.81 -4.20 -6.27
N ARG A 56 3.91 -4.49 -7.58
CA ARG A 56 2.87 -5.25 -8.31
C ARG A 56 2.65 -6.64 -7.70
N GLN A 57 3.74 -7.34 -7.39
CA GLN A 57 3.65 -8.66 -6.74
C GLN A 57 2.97 -8.56 -5.37
N THR A 58 3.46 -7.66 -4.52
CA THR A 58 2.91 -7.45 -3.17
C THR A 58 1.44 -7.06 -3.21
N ALA A 59 1.05 -6.18 -4.14
CA ALA A 59 -0.34 -5.78 -4.33
C ALA A 59 -1.23 -6.99 -4.72
N GLY A 60 -0.74 -7.86 -5.61
CA GLY A 60 -1.46 -9.07 -6.01
C GLY A 60 -1.67 -10.03 -4.84
N GLU A 61 -0.65 -10.25 -4.00
CA GLU A 61 -0.75 -11.11 -2.82
C GLU A 61 -1.74 -10.55 -1.78
N LEU A 62 -1.76 -9.24 -1.58
CA LEU A 62 -2.70 -8.55 -0.68
C LEU A 62 -4.15 -8.69 -1.15
N VAL A 63 -4.40 -8.47 -2.45
CA VAL A 63 -5.74 -8.61 -3.04
C VAL A 63 -6.21 -10.07 -2.98
N ALA A 64 -5.35 -11.02 -3.36
CA ALA A 64 -5.69 -12.44 -3.29
C ALA A 64 -6.04 -12.88 -1.86
N THR A 65 -5.28 -12.43 -0.87
CA THR A 65 -5.57 -12.70 0.55
C THR A 65 -6.92 -12.10 0.97
N ALA A 66 -7.21 -10.88 0.55
CA ALA A 66 -8.49 -10.24 0.84
C ALA A 66 -9.68 -10.99 0.22
N ASP A 67 -9.53 -11.46 -1.02
CA ASP A 67 -10.55 -12.25 -1.71
C ASP A 67 -10.80 -13.59 -0.99
N GLU A 68 -9.74 -14.29 -0.57
CA GLU A 68 -9.85 -15.51 0.23
C GLU A 68 -10.57 -15.25 1.57
N MET A 69 -10.15 -14.20 2.30
CA MET A 69 -10.79 -13.80 3.55
C MET A 69 -12.28 -13.48 3.37
N GLY A 70 -12.64 -12.75 2.31
CA GLY A 70 -14.02 -12.47 1.93
C GLY A 70 -14.82 -13.73 1.60
N GLY A 71 -14.20 -14.69 0.92
CA GLY A 71 -14.78 -15.99 0.57
C GLY A 71 -15.15 -16.86 1.78
N TYR A 72 -14.51 -16.65 2.94
CA TYR A 72 -14.81 -17.37 4.18
C TYR A 72 -16.00 -16.79 4.98
N ARG A 73 -16.76 -15.83 4.46
CA ARG A 73 -17.89 -15.20 5.18
C ARG A 73 -18.83 -16.21 5.86
N GLU A 74 -19.21 -17.25 5.13
CA GLU A 74 -20.15 -18.29 5.58
C GLU A 74 -19.46 -19.45 6.30
N LEU A 75 -18.17 -19.33 6.63
CA LEU A 75 -17.43 -20.35 7.36
C LEU A 75 -18.02 -20.53 8.77
N PRO A 76 -18.54 -21.71 9.11
CA PRO A 76 -19.12 -21.96 10.42
C PRO A 76 -18.05 -21.91 11.52
N MET A 77 -18.43 -21.43 12.70
CA MET A 77 -17.55 -21.45 13.86
C MET A 77 -17.26 -22.90 14.27
N GLY A 78 -16.00 -23.31 14.13
CA GLY A 78 -15.52 -24.58 14.65
C GLY A 78 -15.56 -24.63 16.19
N LYS A 79 -15.46 -25.85 16.75
CA LYS A 79 -15.28 -26.00 18.21
C LYS A 79 -13.94 -25.40 18.61
N HIS A 80 -13.97 -24.42 19.50
CA HIS A 80 -12.77 -23.85 20.12
C HIS A 80 -12.54 -24.49 21.50
N ASP A 81 -11.28 -24.68 21.89
CA ASP A 81 -10.94 -25.04 23.27
C ASP A 81 -11.05 -23.79 24.15
N PRO A 82 -11.98 -23.74 25.13
CA PRO A 82 -12.19 -22.57 25.96
C PRO A 82 -10.94 -22.14 26.72
N LYS A 83 -10.09 -23.09 27.15
CA LYS A 83 -8.87 -22.78 27.91
C LYS A 83 -7.82 -22.10 27.03
N ARG A 84 -7.74 -22.49 25.76
CA ARG A 84 -6.85 -21.88 24.77
C ARG A 84 -7.37 -20.52 24.33
N MET A 85 -8.69 -20.36 24.19
CA MET A 85 -9.31 -19.09 23.87
C MET A 85 -9.16 -18.04 24.98
N SER A 86 -9.01 -18.47 26.23
CA SER A 86 -8.75 -17.59 27.37
C SER A 86 -7.25 -17.36 27.64
N ASP A 87 -6.34 -17.87 26.80
CA ASP A 87 -4.91 -17.64 26.96
C ASP A 87 -4.61 -16.14 26.76
N PRO A 88 -3.99 -15.44 27.72
CA PRO A 88 -3.70 -14.01 27.62
C PRO A 88 -2.96 -13.62 26.32
N ARG A 89 -2.12 -14.52 25.79
CA ARG A 89 -1.38 -14.29 24.54
C ARG A 89 -2.28 -14.09 23.33
N LEU A 90 -3.49 -14.65 23.35
CA LEU A 90 -4.47 -14.45 22.28
C LEU A 90 -5.01 -13.02 22.30
N LEU A 91 -5.29 -12.48 23.49
CA LEU A 91 -5.70 -11.09 23.67
C LEU A 91 -4.55 -10.14 23.30
N GLU A 92 -3.35 -10.38 23.81
CA GLU A 92 -2.14 -9.57 23.51
C GLU A 92 -1.86 -9.50 22.00
N ALA A 93 -2.06 -10.61 21.27
CA ALA A 93 -1.92 -10.63 19.81
C ALA A 93 -2.94 -9.71 19.13
N PHE A 94 -4.19 -9.68 19.58
CA PHE A 94 -5.21 -8.80 19.02
C PHE A 94 -4.99 -7.33 19.41
N GLU A 95 -4.59 -7.06 20.65
CA GLU A 95 -4.21 -5.70 21.09
C GLU A 95 -3.07 -5.13 20.23
N ARG A 96 -2.09 -5.97 19.86
CA ARG A 96 -1.02 -5.58 18.95
C ARG A 96 -1.53 -5.22 17.56
N VAL A 97 -2.53 -5.94 17.03
CA VAL A 97 -3.15 -5.59 15.74
C VAL A 97 -3.77 -4.19 15.83
N VAL A 98 -4.59 -3.93 16.85
CA VAL A 98 -5.25 -2.63 17.03
C VAL A 98 -4.23 -1.50 17.20
N SER A 99 -3.14 -1.72 17.94
CA SER A 99 -2.06 -0.73 18.08
C SER A 99 -1.42 -0.39 16.72
N LEU A 100 -1.12 -1.41 15.91
CA LEU A 100 -0.51 -1.21 14.59
C LEU A 100 -1.46 -0.52 13.61
N GLU A 101 -2.77 -0.79 13.69
CA GLU A 101 -3.77 -0.06 12.89
C GLU A 101 -3.79 1.43 13.26
N GLN A 102 -3.67 1.77 14.55
CA GLN A 102 -3.61 3.16 15.00
C GLN A 102 -2.32 3.86 14.56
N GLU A 103 -1.19 3.16 14.59
CA GLU A 103 0.10 3.65 14.07
C GLU A 103 0.04 3.87 12.56
N LEU A 104 -0.57 2.93 11.82
CA LEU A 104 -0.76 3.05 10.37
C LEU A 104 -1.66 4.24 10.02
N LEU A 105 -2.75 4.47 10.77
CA LEU A 105 -3.61 5.63 10.60
C LEU A 105 -2.81 6.94 10.74
N TRP A 106 -1.99 7.06 11.79
CA TRP A 106 -1.17 8.24 12.01
C TRP A 106 -0.15 8.45 10.87
N LEU A 107 0.53 7.39 10.45
CA LEU A 107 1.46 7.42 9.32
C LEU A 107 0.79 7.92 8.03
N LEU A 108 -0.40 7.40 7.72
CA LEU A 108 -1.15 7.78 6.52
C LEU A 108 -1.62 9.24 6.59
N GLN A 109 -2.07 9.72 7.75
CA GLN A 109 -2.45 11.12 7.94
C GLN A 109 -1.28 12.07 7.66
N GLU A 110 -0.09 11.78 8.20
CA GLU A 110 1.11 12.58 7.95
C GLU A 110 1.56 12.52 6.48
N ARG A 111 1.48 11.34 5.86
CA ARG A 111 1.86 11.15 4.46
C ARG A 111 0.92 11.91 3.53
N ILE A 112 -0.40 11.80 3.72
CA ILE A 112 -1.40 12.53 2.92
C ILE A 112 -1.16 14.03 2.97
N ALA A 113 -0.89 14.60 4.16
CA ALA A 113 -0.61 16.03 4.30
C ALA A 113 0.65 16.48 3.52
N ARG A 114 1.66 15.61 3.40
CA ARG A 114 2.86 15.88 2.58
C ARG A 114 2.59 15.70 1.09
N ASP A 115 1.96 14.59 0.71
CA ASP A 115 1.65 14.26 -0.68
C ASP A 115 0.72 15.31 -1.31
N GLN A 116 -0.24 15.85 -0.55
CA GLN A 116 -1.10 16.95 -1.00
C GLN A 116 -0.32 18.24 -1.28
N LYS A 117 0.68 18.58 -0.47
CA LYS A 117 1.54 19.74 -0.74
C LYS A 117 2.33 19.52 -2.03
N MET A 118 2.90 18.33 -2.21
CA MET A 118 3.60 17.96 -3.43
C MET A 118 2.69 18.04 -4.66
N LEU A 119 1.45 17.57 -4.57
CA LEU A 119 0.46 17.69 -5.67
C LEU A 119 0.23 19.15 -6.08
N ILE A 120 0.08 20.06 -5.10
CA ILE A 120 -0.09 21.50 -5.37
C ILE A 120 1.16 22.07 -6.06
N GLU A 121 2.36 21.71 -5.61
CA GLU A 121 3.62 22.15 -6.21
C GLU A 121 3.79 21.67 -7.65
N VAL A 122 3.51 20.38 -7.92
CA VAL A 122 3.57 19.80 -9.28
C VAL A 122 2.54 20.47 -10.20
N GLN A 123 1.32 20.71 -9.72
CA GLN A 123 0.27 21.40 -10.49
C GLN A 123 0.60 22.88 -10.75
N GLY A 124 1.21 23.57 -9.78
CA GLY A 124 1.62 24.96 -9.90
C GLY A 124 2.91 25.16 -10.72
N GLY A 125 3.78 24.17 -10.77
CA GLY A 125 5.07 24.18 -11.47
C GLY A 125 5.01 23.89 -12.97
N GLY A 126 3.86 23.44 -13.50
CA GLY A 126 3.65 23.10 -14.91
C GLY A 126 3.79 24.24 -15.94
N ASN A 127 4.23 25.44 -15.52
CA ASN A 127 4.38 26.62 -16.39
C ASN A 127 5.84 27.17 -16.47
N GLY A 128 6.84 26.41 -15.98
CA GLY A 128 8.21 26.91 -15.82
C GLY A 128 9.26 26.43 -16.84
N GLY A 129 8.89 25.58 -17.79
CA GLY A 129 9.84 24.83 -18.63
C GLY A 129 10.09 25.37 -20.04
N SER A 130 10.31 26.67 -20.25
CA SER A 130 11.05 27.16 -21.43
C SER A 130 11.46 28.62 -21.30
N ARG A 131 12.68 28.86 -20.85
CA ARG A 131 13.48 29.97 -21.38
C ARG A 131 14.82 29.41 -21.83
N ALA A 132 14.79 28.96 -23.09
CA ALA A 132 15.97 28.72 -23.88
C ALA A 132 16.91 29.94 -23.85
N ALA A 133 18.20 29.61 -23.88
CA ALA A 133 19.36 30.48 -23.96
C ALA A 133 19.14 31.75 -24.79
N ARG A 134 19.56 32.89 -24.24
CA ARG A 134 20.06 34.02 -25.03
C ARG A 134 21.46 34.35 -24.54
N ARG A 135 22.45 33.95 -25.33
CA ARG A 135 23.71 34.67 -25.51
C ARG A 135 23.96 34.76 -27.00
#